data_AF-A0A7Y7C3V1-F1
#
_entry.id   AF-A0A7Y7C3V1-F1
#
_cell.length_a   1.000
_cell.length_b   1.000
_cell.length_c   1.000
_cell.angle_alpha   90.00
_cell.angle_beta   90.00
_cell.angle_gamma   90.00
#
_symmetry.space_group_name_H-M   'P 1'
#
loop_
_entity.id
_entity.type
_entity.pdbx_description
1 polymer ?
#
loop_
_entity_poly.entity_id
_entity_poly.type
_entity_poly.pdbx_seq_one_letter_code
_entity_poly.pdbx_strand_id
1 'polypeptide(L)'
;MHRESKSGMLGGALWCLFTLVAFPVHAICPDPPPPPTTCINAKGCYGMTECDDYPRCGSFSGVSNVACTVCGDQGHVRCDWEGNLIAGSCSAYGEEKCDACDNDGDSLIDEGPDGGVLTGGACDPLSNGCTGTRTCSAGQFQCVIPSGTRRHCDEPKYGCENATAACQPDGTHGPCRPATTTQEKCNGCDDNWDGFVDNLPGQGAGTLTQECRTTAGTCAGSVQACIVQDSISMWGQCVAPTESCNGLDDDCDGNIDEGDVCALYCTCTPTTCASQGKTCGSVPDGCGGTLSCGTCPAGQACGAANTCDTVTCPPSQYLCCDQLTCSPQKGCPEMACGPGGGGDEGSSSEPLP
;
A
#
# COMPACT_ATOMS: atom_id res chain seq x y z
N MET A 1 46.71 -1.86 4.72
CA MET A 1 47.60 -2.14 5.87
C MET A 1 47.30 -3.55 6.36
N HIS A 2 48.33 -4.32 6.69
CA HIS A 2 48.36 -5.76 7.03
C HIS A 2 48.04 -6.70 5.85
N ARG A 3 49.02 -7.21 5.06
CA ARG A 3 50.24 -8.02 5.32
C ARG A 3 49.93 -9.53 5.39
N GLU A 4 49.69 -10.11 4.23
CA GLU A 4 49.89 -11.54 3.98
C GLU A 4 51.39 -11.82 3.81
N SER A 5 51.92 -12.84 4.49
CA SER A 5 53.34 -13.19 4.47
C SER A 5 53.57 -14.58 3.86
N LYS A 6 53.89 -14.54 2.56
CA LYS A 6 54.83 -15.36 1.76
C LYS A 6 55.22 -16.77 2.26
N SER A 7 54.82 -17.76 1.45
CA SER A 7 55.55 -19.01 1.23
C SER A 7 56.93 -18.75 0.60
N GLY A 8 57.96 -19.40 1.13
CA GLY A 8 59.30 -19.45 0.56
C GLY A 8 59.57 -20.78 -0.13
N MET A 9 60.20 -20.73 -1.30
CA MET A 9 60.76 -21.88 -1.98
C MET A 9 62.25 -21.64 -2.29
N LEU A 10 63.05 -22.64 -1.90
CA LEU A 10 64.19 -23.24 -2.60
C LEU A 10 65.50 -22.43 -2.80
N GLY A 11 66.59 -22.98 -2.25
CA GLY A 11 67.92 -22.88 -2.83
C GLY A 11 69.07 -23.17 -1.86
N GLY A 12 69.83 -24.25 -2.11
CA GLY A 12 71.25 -24.32 -1.72
C GLY A 12 71.68 -25.52 -0.87
N ALA A 13 72.35 -26.48 -1.52
CA ALA A 13 73.08 -27.60 -0.90
C ALA A 13 74.47 -27.19 -0.41
N LEU A 14 74.99 -27.77 0.68
CA LEU A 14 76.37 -28.31 0.77
C LEU A 14 76.62 -29.09 2.09
N TRP A 15 77.55 -30.04 1.99
CA TRP A 15 77.89 -31.13 2.91
C TRP A 15 78.85 -30.79 4.08
N CYS A 16 78.69 -31.58 5.17
CA CYS A 16 79.69 -32.17 6.10
C CYS A 16 80.73 -31.32 6.87
N LEU A 17 80.81 -31.46 8.21
CA LEU A 17 81.77 -32.34 8.91
C LEU A 17 81.60 -32.34 10.47
N PHE A 18 81.58 -33.54 11.05
CA PHE A 18 81.84 -33.99 12.44
C PHE A 18 82.28 -33.00 13.54
N THR A 19 81.63 -33.08 14.72
CA THR A 19 82.31 -33.46 15.98
C THR A 19 81.31 -33.93 17.06
N LEU A 20 81.56 -35.13 17.59
CA LEU A 20 80.88 -35.76 18.72
C LEU A 20 81.32 -35.11 20.04
N VAL A 21 80.38 -34.62 20.84
CA VAL A 21 80.57 -34.46 22.30
C VAL A 21 79.30 -34.94 22.99
N ALA A 22 79.46 -35.96 23.83
CA ALA A 22 78.38 -36.64 24.53
C ALA A 22 77.79 -35.75 25.64
N PHE A 23 76.49 -35.49 25.56
CA PHE A 23 75.66 -34.97 26.65
C PHE A 23 74.67 -36.04 27.10
N PRO A 24 74.25 -36.04 28.38
CA PRO A 24 73.49 -37.13 28.96
C PRO A 24 72.16 -37.29 28.23
N VAL A 25 71.86 -38.55 27.90
CA VAL A 25 70.61 -39.07 27.37
C VAL A 25 69.40 -38.45 28.06
N HIS A 26 68.82 -37.41 27.46
CA HIS A 26 67.38 -37.20 27.52
C HIS A 26 66.81 -38.07 26.41
N ALA A 27 65.87 -38.94 26.74
CA ALA A 27 65.18 -39.75 25.75
C ALA A 27 64.54 -38.81 24.72
N ILE A 28 65.07 -38.82 23.50
CA ILE A 28 64.47 -38.15 22.37
C ILE A 28 63.29 -39.02 21.99
N CYS A 29 62.07 -38.54 22.21
CA CYS A 29 60.89 -39.11 21.58
C CYS A 29 61.11 -39.08 20.05
N PRO A 30 61.18 -40.22 19.36
CA PRO A 30 61.36 -40.23 17.91
C PRO A 30 60.11 -39.65 17.24
N ASP A 31 60.29 -38.75 16.27
CA ASP A 31 59.20 -38.30 15.41
C ASP A 31 58.76 -39.40 14.42
N PRO A 32 57.46 -39.47 14.05
CA PRO A 32 56.33 -38.81 14.70
C PRO A 32 55.89 -39.63 15.93
N PRO A 33 55.30 -39.00 16.95
CA PRO A 33 54.72 -39.74 18.07
C PRO A 33 53.77 -40.81 17.52
N PRO A 34 53.73 -42.04 18.10
CA PRO A 34 52.57 -42.88 17.89
C PRO A 34 51.33 -42.01 18.15
N PRO A 35 50.24 -42.14 17.36
CA PRO A 35 49.01 -41.41 17.67
C PRO A 35 48.73 -41.61 19.16
N PRO A 36 48.39 -40.54 19.91
CA PRO A 36 48.28 -40.60 21.36
C PRO A 36 47.48 -41.84 21.71
N THR A 37 48.11 -42.82 22.36
CA THR A 37 47.44 -44.07 22.67
C THR A 37 46.38 -43.71 23.69
N THR A 38 45.12 -43.74 23.25
CA THR A 38 43.97 -43.48 24.13
C THR A 38 44.07 -44.42 25.31
N CYS A 39 44.30 -43.88 26.51
CA CYS A 39 44.39 -44.63 27.75
C CYS A 39 43.13 -44.43 28.57
N ILE A 40 42.77 -45.44 29.37
CA ILE A 40 41.62 -45.39 30.28
C ILE A 40 42.16 -45.52 31.70
N ASN A 41 41.85 -44.56 32.57
CA ASN A 41 42.25 -44.64 33.97
C ASN A 41 41.35 -45.60 34.78
N ALA A 42 41.66 -45.82 36.06
CA ALA A 42 40.88 -46.71 36.93
C ALA A 42 39.42 -46.26 37.15
N LYS A 43 39.08 -45.00 36.84
CA LYS A 43 37.73 -44.42 36.93
C LYS A 43 37.00 -44.45 35.58
N GLY A 44 37.62 -44.98 34.52
CA GLY A 44 37.00 -45.09 33.20
C GLY A 44 37.18 -43.88 32.28
N CYS A 45 37.96 -42.86 32.68
CA CYS A 45 38.17 -41.65 31.89
C CYS A 45 39.19 -41.86 30.77
N TYR A 46 38.85 -41.41 29.55
CA TYR A 46 39.73 -41.42 28.40
C TYR A 46 40.71 -40.24 28.44
N GLY A 47 42.00 -40.54 28.33
CA GLY A 47 43.06 -39.55 28.26
C GLY A 47 44.13 -39.90 27.24
N MET A 48 45.12 -39.00 27.15
CA MET A 48 46.32 -39.19 26.35
C MET A 48 47.49 -39.53 27.29
N THR A 49 48.26 -40.54 26.90
CA THR A 49 49.57 -40.80 27.49
C THR A 49 50.59 -39.86 26.85
N GLU A 50 51.33 -39.12 27.66
CA GLU A 50 52.53 -38.42 27.20
C GLU A 50 53.67 -39.43 27.08
N CYS A 51 54.53 -39.25 26.08
CA CYS A 51 55.56 -40.22 25.72
C CYS A 51 56.61 -40.48 26.81
N ASP A 52 56.74 -39.56 27.77
CA ASP A 52 57.77 -39.60 28.81
C ASP A 52 57.30 -40.27 30.12
N ASP A 53 56.01 -40.59 30.28
CA ASP A 53 55.45 -41.13 31.52
C ASP A 53 55.09 -42.63 31.44
N TYR A 54 55.72 -43.43 32.31
CA TYR A 54 55.26 -44.77 32.71
C TYR A 54 53.80 -44.69 33.21
N PRO A 55 53.01 -45.78 33.14
CA PRO A 55 51.70 -45.87 32.49
C PRO A 55 50.58 -45.01 33.14
N ARG A 56 50.78 -43.70 33.32
CA ARG A 56 49.79 -42.78 33.88
C ARG A 56 49.24 -41.86 32.78
N CYS A 57 47.92 -41.75 32.70
CA CYS A 57 47.26 -40.78 31.82
C CYS A 57 47.48 -39.37 32.38
N GLY A 58 48.06 -38.46 31.59
CA GLY A 58 48.37 -37.09 32.03
C GLY A 58 47.23 -36.10 31.74
N SER A 59 46.69 -36.12 30.52
CA SER A 59 45.63 -35.19 30.07
C SER A 59 44.37 -35.94 29.66
N PHE A 60 43.20 -35.56 30.19
CA PHE A 60 41.92 -36.21 29.90
C PHE A 60 41.07 -35.44 28.89
N SER A 61 40.36 -36.18 28.03
CA SER A 61 39.55 -35.64 26.93
C SER A 61 38.16 -35.12 27.32
N GLY A 62 37.77 -35.32 28.58
CA GLY A 62 36.41 -35.07 29.07
C GLY A 62 35.42 -36.20 28.81
N VAL A 63 35.82 -37.30 28.18
CA VAL A 63 34.97 -38.48 27.87
C VAL A 63 35.32 -39.65 28.81
N SER A 64 34.33 -40.46 29.17
CA SER A 64 34.53 -41.73 29.92
C SER A 64 33.87 -42.92 29.22
N ASN A 65 34.24 -44.13 29.65
CA ASN A 65 33.52 -45.36 29.30
C ASN A 65 32.40 -45.71 30.30
N VAL A 66 32.17 -44.85 31.29
CA VAL A 66 31.14 -45.05 32.31
C VAL A 66 29.81 -44.66 31.72
N ALA A 67 28.99 -45.66 31.43
CA ALA A 67 27.65 -45.45 30.89
C ALA A 67 26.77 -44.71 31.89
N CYS A 68 25.92 -43.84 31.37
CA CYS A 68 24.81 -43.24 32.08
C CYS A 68 23.56 -43.30 31.20
N THR A 69 22.40 -43.17 31.81
CA THR A 69 21.12 -43.17 31.09
C THR A 69 20.27 -42.04 31.63
N VAL A 70 19.79 -41.19 30.75
CA VAL A 70 18.84 -40.10 31.05
C VAL A 70 17.62 -40.41 30.21
N CYS A 71 16.49 -40.71 30.84
CA CYS A 71 15.21 -40.91 30.14
C CYS A 71 15.21 -41.98 29.04
N GLY A 72 16.06 -43.00 29.17
CA GLY A 72 16.24 -44.04 28.15
C GLY A 72 17.31 -43.73 27.11
N ASP A 73 17.75 -42.48 26.98
CA ASP A 73 18.88 -42.10 26.16
C ASP A 73 20.20 -42.52 26.82
N GLN A 74 21.01 -43.26 26.06
CA GLN A 74 22.31 -43.76 26.51
C GLN A 74 23.38 -42.70 26.31
N GLY A 75 24.20 -42.48 27.34
CA GLY A 75 25.32 -41.57 27.28
C GLY A 75 26.49 -42.04 28.12
N HIS A 76 27.47 -41.15 28.29
CA HIS A 76 28.63 -41.38 29.13
C HIS A 76 28.78 -40.23 30.12
N VAL A 77 29.22 -40.54 31.34
CA VAL A 77 29.58 -39.52 32.34
C VAL A 77 30.82 -38.78 31.85
N ARG A 78 30.86 -37.45 31.94
CA ARG A 78 32.07 -36.69 31.58
C ARG A 78 33.13 -36.75 32.66
N CYS A 79 34.37 -36.51 32.26
CA CYS A 79 35.50 -36.42 33.17
C CYS A 79 36.01 -34.98 33.28
N ASP A 80 36.58 -34.65 34.43
CA ASP A 80 37.40 -33.45 34.57
C ASP A 80 38.80 -33.67 34.01
N TRP A 81 39.61 -32.62 34.03
CA TRP A 81 40.99 -32.64 33.54
C TRP A 81 41.95 -33.47 34.42
N GLU A 82 41.53 -33.85 35.63
CA GLU A 82 42.29 -34.71 36.56
C GLU A 82 41.92 -36.20 36.40
N GLY A 83 40.92 -36.51 35.57
CA GLY A 83 40.43 -37.86 35.33
C GLY A 83 39.45 -38.35 36.40
N ASN A 84 38.78 -37.45 37.11
CA ASN A 84 37.64 -37.80 37.95
C ASN A 84 36.35 -37.70 37.13
N LEU A 85 35.39 -38.59 37.45
CA LEU A 85 34.04 -38.50 36.91
C LEU A 85 33.33 -37.29 37.52
N ILE A 86 32.72 -36.46 36.69
CA ILE A 86 31.93 -35.31 37.13
C ILE A 86 30.50 -35.80 37.43
N ALA A 87 30.04 -35.67 38.66
CA ALA A 87 28.67 -36.03 39.02
C ALA A 87 27.65 -35.17 38.24
N GLY A 88 26.56 -35.77 37.75
CA GLY A 88 25.53 -35.06 36.98
C GLY A 88 25.94 -34.64 35.57
N SER A 89 27.05 -35.15 35.03
CA SER A 89 27.57 -34.73 33.71
C SER A 89 27.26 -35.71 32.58
N CYS A 90 26.12 -36.39 32.64
CA CYS A 90 25.77 -37.38 31.63
C CYS A 90 25.67 -36.72 30.24
N SER A 91 26.33 -37.29 29.24
CA SER A 91 26.25 -36.77 27.87
C SER A 91 24.88 -36.99 27.21
N ALA A 92 23.98 -37.74 27.86
CA ALA A 92 22.61 -37.94 27.41
C ALA A 92 21.68 -36.78 27.84
N TYR A 93 22.14 -35.88 28.72
CA TYR A 93 21.38 -34.65 28.98
C TYR A 93 21.29 -33.79 27.71
N GLY A 94 20.12 -33.19 27.46
CA GLY A 94 19.80 -32.46 26.24
C GLY A 94 18.66 -31.45 26.46
N GLU A 95 18.02 -31.01 25.38
CA GLU A 95 16.80 -30.20 25.50
C GLU A 95 15.65 -31.05 26.05
N GLU A 96 14.81 -30.45 26.89
CA GLU A 96 13.59 -31.03 27.42
C GLU A 96 12.68 -31.56 26.32
N LYS A 97 12.32 -32.84 26.45
CA LYS A 97 11.32 -33.49 25.61
C LYS A 97 10.04 -33.53 26.41
N CYS A 98 8.96 -33.97 25.77
CA CYS A 98 7.79 -34.35 26.54
C CYS A 98 7.69 -35.87 26.68
N ASP A 99 8.40 -36.42 27.64
CA ASP A 99 8.41 -37.85 27.93
C ASP A 99 8.27 -38.13 29.44
N ALA A 100 7.85 -37.12 30.22
CA ALA A 100 7.66 -37.17 31.67
C ALA A 100 8.97 -37.50 32.41
N CYS A 101 10.07 -36.99 31.88
CA CYS A 101 11.38 -37.12 32.45
C CYS A 101 12.09 -35.76 32.55
N ASP A 102 13.21 -35.76 33.27
CA ASP A 102 14.14 -34.64 33.36
C ASP A 102 15.29 -34.90 32.36
N ASN A 103 15.18 -34.36 31.14
CA ASN A 103 16.14 -34.56 30.07
C ASN A 103 17.37 -33.64 30.19
N ASP A 104 17.31 -32.55 30.95
CA ASP A 104 18.38 -31.53 31.04
C ASP A 104 19.13 -31.55 32.39
N GLY A 105 18.56 -32.21 33.40
CA GLY A 105 19.15 -32.47 34.70
C GLY A 105 18.90 -31.38 35.74
N ASP A 106 17.97 -30.45 35.52
CA ASP A 106 17.66 -29.35 36.44
C ASP A 106 16.68 -29.74 37.58
N SER A 107 16.21 -31.00 37.59
CA SER A 107 15.25 -31.59 38.53
C SER A 107 13.81 -31.13 38.38
N LEU A 108 13.48 -30.39 37.32
CA LEU A 108 12.14 -30.20 36.84
C LEU A 108 11.85 -31.29 35.78
N ILE A 109 10.57 -31.49 35.47
CA ILE A 109 10.14 -32.49 34.48
C ILE A 109 9.34 -31.74 33.44
N ASP A 110 9.71 -31.90 32.17
CA ASP A 110 9.08 -31.24 31.05
C ASP A 110 8.98 -29.69 31.32
N GLU A 111 10.11 -28.98 31.44
CA GLU A 111 10.24 -27.49 31.53
C GLU A 111 10.83 -26.77 30.28
N GLY A 112 10.42 -25.51 30.11
CA GLY A 112 10.84 -24.68 28.98
C GLY A 112 12.28 -24.21 29.14
N PRO A 113 12.89 -23.69 28.06
CA PRO A 113 14.29 -23.20 28.06
C PRO A 113 14.60 -22.07 29.09
N ASP A 114 13.57 -21.55 29.77
CA ASP A 114 13.68 -20.54 30.84
C ASP A 114 13.37 -21.10 32.25
N GLY A 115 13.27 -22.43 32.43
CA GLY A 115 12.87 -23.07 33.71
C GLY A 115 11.40 -22.86 34.08
N GLY A 116 10.57 -22.46 33.11
CA GLY A 116 9.13 -22.28 33.25
C GLY A 116 8.36 -23.55 32.88
N VAL A 117 7.18 -23.77 33.46
CA VAL A 117 6.35 -24.97 33.21
C VAL A 117 6.07 -25.16 31.70
N LEU A 118 6.45 -26.29 31.06
CA LEU A 118 6.11 -26.54 29.63
C LEU A 118 4.62 -26.74 29.42
N THR A 119 3.91 -27.12 30.48
CA THR A 119 2.48 -27.32 30.46
C THR A 119 1.79 -26.18 31.22
N GLY A 120 0.78 -25.58 30.60
CA GLY A 120 0.02 -24.47 31.19
C GLY A 120 0.60 -23.07 30.98
N GLY A 121 1.81 -22.94 30.41
CA GLY A 121 2.31 -21.65 29.91
C GLY A 121 1.50 -21.15 28.71
N ALA A 122 1.42 -19.83 28.52
CA ALA A 122 0.78 -19.24 27.34
C ALA A 122 1.62 -19.50 26.08
N CYS A 123 0.97 -19.65 24.93
CA CYS A 123 1.62 -19.75 23.62
C CYS A 123 0.85 -18.96 22.57
N ASP A 124 1.56 -18.47 21.56
CA ASP A 124 1.01 -17.88 20.34
C ASP A 124 1.86 -18.39 19.17
N PRO A 125 1.43 -19.44 18.46
CA PRO A 125 2.28 -20.17 17.52
C PRO A 125 2.61 -19.37 16.25
N LEU A 126 1.78 -18.37 15.90
CA LEU A 126 1.93 -17.57 14.68
C LEU A 126 2.21 -16.09 14.98
N SER A 127 2.43 -15.73 16.26
CA SER A 127 2.60 -14.34 16.71
C SER A 127 1.51 -13.41 16.19
N ASN A 128 0.29 -13.93 16.09
CA ASN A 128 -0.84 -13.20 15.51
C ASN A 128 -1.88 -12.82 16.57
N GLY A 129 -1.70 -13.16 17.85
CA GLY A 129 -2.63 -12.88 18.94
C GLY A 129 -3.63 -13.99 19.22
N CYS A 130 -3.59 -15.12 18.50
CA CYS A 130 -4.35 -16.32 18.85
C CYS A 130 -3.61 -17.11 19.93
N THR A 131 -3.88 -16.75 21.18
CA THR A 131 -3.21 -17.34 22.33
C THR A 131 -3.87 -18.64 22.78
N GLY A 132 -3.04 -19.60 23.17
CA GLY A 132 -3.44 -20.88 23.73
C GLY A 132 -2.62 -21.24 24.96
N THR A 133 -2.79 -22.47 25.42
CA THR A 133 -1.96 -23.05 26.48
C THR A 133 -1.05 -24.12 25.89
N ARG A 134 0.21 -24.12 26.31
CA ARG A 134 1.15 -25.17 25.98
C ARG A 134 0.72 -26.44 26.69
N THR A 135 0.64 -27.52 25.93
CA THR A 135 0.34 -28.85 26.42
C THR A 135 1.33 -29.82 25.83
N CYS A 136 1.45 -30.97 26.48
CA CYS A 136 2.16 -32.09 25.91
C CYS A 136 1.16 -33.14 25.45
N SER A 137 1.33 -33.59 24.20
CA SER A 137 0.64 -34.77 23.69
C SER A 137 1.57 -35.55 22.77
N ALA A 138 1.59 -36.87 22.93
CA ALA A 138 2.32 -37.80 22.06
C ALA A 138 3.83 -37.48 21.87
N GLY A 139 4.53 -37.03 22.92
CA GLY A 139 5.97 -36.77 22.83
C GLY A 139 6.34 -35.39 22.28
N GLN A 140 5.35 -34.54 21.97
CA GLN A 140 5.56 -33.23 21.38
C GLN A 140 4.81 -32.13 22.12
N PHE A 141 5.40 -30.94 22.13
CA PHE A 141 4.73 -29.73 22.59
C PHE A 141 3.68 -29.30 21.57
N GLN A 142 2.47 -29.10 22.06
CA GLN A 142 1.35 -28.60 21.27
C GLN A 142 0.78 -27.35 21.94
N CYS A 143 0.65 -26.28 21.17
CA CYS A 143 -0.13 -25.11 21.60
C CYS A 143 -1.61 -25.43 21.37
N VAL A 144 -2.36 -25.64 22.44
CA VAL A 144 -3.80 -25.89 22.36
C VAL A 144 -4.52 -24.57 22.50
N ILE A 145 -5.17 -24.13 21.43
CA ILE A 145 -5.99 -22.94 21.42
C ILE A 145 -7.42 -23.34 21.78
N PRO A 146 -7.97 -22.86 22.91
CA PRO A 146 -9.32 -23.20 23.32
C PRO A 146 -10.37 -22.79 22.28
N SER A 147 -11.41 -23.62 22.14
CA SER A 147 -12.57 -23.25 21.33
C SER A 147 -13.21 -21.97 21.88
N GLY A 148 -13.47 -21.00 21.01
CA GLY A 148 -14.03 -19.71 21.41
C GLY A 148 -13.00 -18.64 21.76
N THR A 149 -11.70 -18.95 21.72
CA THR A 149 -10.65 -17.93 21.73
C THR A 149 -10.86 -16.96 20.58
N ARG A 150 -10.82 -15.66 20.91
CA ARG A 150 -10.93 -14.57 19.95
C ARG A 150 -9.73 -13.66 20.11
N ARG A 151 -9.15 -13.27 18.99
CA ARG A 151 -8.10 -12.24 18.94
C ARG A 151 -8.73 -10.88 18.67
N HIS A 152 -8.12 -9.83 19.20
CA HIS A 152 -8.41 -8.47 18.79
C HIS A 152 -7.84 -8.23 17.39
N CYS A 153 -8.58 -7.53 16.55
CA CYS A 153 -8.06 -7.08 15.27
C CYS A 153 -7.49 -5.67 15.46
N ASP A 154 -6.16 -5.55 15.47
CA ASP A 154 -5.49 -4.26 15.67
C ASP A 154 -5.86 -3.26 14.56
N GLU A 155 -6.22 -2.03 14.94
CA GLU A 155 -6.28 -0.87 14.05
C GLU A 155 -4.85 -0.33 13.84
N PRO A 156 -4.39 -0.10 12.59
CA PRO A 156 -5.04 0.76 11.59
C PRO A 156 -5.27 0.09 10.22
N LYS A 157 -5.18 -1.25 10.16
CA LYS A 157 -5.20 -1.97 8.88
C LYS A 157 -6.62 -2.21 8.33
N TYR A 158 -7.61 -2.24 9.21
CA TYR A 158 -9.02 -2.53 8.90
C TYR A 158 -9.92 -1.55 9.67
N GLY A 159 -10.98 -1.05 9.04
CA GLY A 159 -11.91 -0.06 9.63
C GLY A 159 -12.95 -0.69 10.57
N CYS A 160 -12.46 -1.55 11.46
CA CYS A 160 -13.20 -2.60 12.14
C CYS A 160 -13.28 -2.28 13.65
N GLU A 161 -14.08 -1.28 14.03
CA GLU A 161 -14.11 -0.81 15.42
C GLU A 161 -14.46 -1.96 16.39
N ASN A 162 -13.57 -2.20 17.37
CA ASN A 162 -13.69 -3.27 18.37
C ASN A 162 -13.87 -4.68 17.76
N ALA A 163 -13.36 -4.90 16.54
CA ALA A 163 -13.52 -6.19 15.88
C ALA A 163 -12.67 -7.29 16.51
N THR A 164 -13.19 -8.51 16.42
CA THR A 164 -12.48 -9.71 16.85
C THR A 164 -12.54 -10.78 15.76
N ALA A 165 -11.52 -11.63 15.71
CA ALA A 165 -11.50 -12.80 14.84
C ALA A 165 -11.50 -14.08 15.68
N ALA A 166 -12.26 -15.09 15.26
CA ALA A 166 -12.26 -16.40 15.90
C ALA A 166 -10.97 -17.14 15.53
N CYS A 167 -10.25 -17.62 16.55
CA CYS A 167 -9.05 -18.42 16.38
C CYS A 167 -9.39 -19.89 16.12
N GLN A 168 -8.60 -20.53 15.28
CA GLN A 168 -8.66 -21.95 14.96
C GLN A 168 -7.63 -22.72 15.79
N PRO A 169 -7.82 -24.04 15.97
CA PRO A 169 -6.88 -24.87 16.74
C PRO A 169 -5.44 -24.90 16.18
N ASP A 170 -5.26 -24.58 14.91
CA ASP A 170 -3.96 -24.54 14.23
C ASP A 170 -3.23 -23.19 14.38
N GLY A 171 -3.81 -22.22 15.11
CA GLY A 171 -3.25 -20.87 15.28
C GLY A 171 -3.72 -19.87 14.23
N THR A 172 -4.39 -20.31 13.17
CA THR A 172 -4.97 -19.39 12.19
C THR A 172 -6.21 -18.70 12.76
N HIS A 173 -6.68 -17.66 12.09
CA HIS A 173 -7.91 -16.97 12.48
C HIS A 173 -8.79 -16.70 11.27
N GLY A 174 -10.10 -16.65 11.52
CA GLY A 174 -11.08 -16.23 10.52
C GLY A 174 -11.05 -14.73 10.23
N PRO A 175 -12.04 -14.22 9.46
CA PRO A 175 -12.18 -12.80 9.20
C PRO A 175 -12.47 -12.01 10.48
N CYS A 176 -12.09 -10.74 10.47
CA CYS A 176 -12.40 -9.81 11.55
C CYS A 176 -13.88 -9.43 11.50
N ARG A 177 -14.54 -9.53 12.66
CA ARG A 177 -15.97 -9.25 12.82
C ARG A 177 -16.20 -8.20 13.90
N PRO A 178 -16.98 -7.13 13.65
CA PRO A 178 -17.36 -6.15 14.66
C PRO A 178 -18.29 -6.78 15.70
N ALA A 179 -18.44 -6.13 16.87
CA ALA A 179 -19.32 -6.62 17.94
C ALA A 179 -20.81 -6.65 17.56
N THR A 180 -21.22 -5.82 16.59
CA THR A 180 -22.59 -5.71 16.09
C THR A 180 -22.61 -5.85 14.57
N THR A 181 -23.57 -6.60 14.04
CA THR A 181 -23.68 -6.81 12.59
C THR A 181 -24.21 -5.57 11.88
N THR A 182 -23.56 -5.15 10.80
CA THR A 182 -24.08 -4.13 9.87
C THR A 182 -24.01 -4.64 8.44
N GLN A 183 -24.58 -3.90 7.48
CA GLN A 183 -24.30 -4.18 6.07
C GLN A 183 -22.79 -3.99 5.80
N GLU A 184 -22.25 -4.80 4.90
CA GLU A 184 -20.85 -4.73 4.49
C GLU A 184 -20.46 -3.32 4.04
N LYS A 185 -19.40 -2.81 4.65
CA LYS A 185 -18.66 -1.64 4.19
C LYS A 185 -17.43 -2.13 3.47
N CYS A 186 -16.82 -1.27 2.64
CA CYS A 186 -15.52 -1.57 2.06
C CYS A 186 -14.42 -1.18 3.05
N ASN A 187 -14.20 -2.01 4.07
CA ASN A 187 -13.28 -1.72 5.19
C ASN A 187 -12.41 -2.93 5.60
N GLY A 188 -12.53 -4.05 4.89
CA GLY A 188 -11.78 -5.27 5.14
C GLY A 188 -12.36 -6.11 6.28
N CYS A 189 -13.62 -5.86 6.63
CA CYS A 189 -14.34 -6.54 7.68
C CYS A 189 -15.39 -7.48 7.08
N ASP A 190 -15.78 -8.47 7.86
CA ASP A 190 -17.03 -9.21 7.68
C ASP A 190 -18.05 -8.55 8.62
N ASP A 191 -18.64 -7.44 8.17
CA ASP A 191 -19.52 -6.60 9.00
C ASP A 191 -20.87 -7.29 9.26
N ASN A 192 -21.34 -8.14 8.35
CA ASN A 192 -22.65 -8.78 8.39
C ASN A 192 -22.59 -10.21 8.97
N TRP A 193 -21.39 -10.72 9.22
CA TRP A 193 -21.09 -12.05 9.76
C TRP A 193 -21.49 -13.22 8.86
N ASP A 194 -21.49 -13.06 7.54
CA ASP A 194 -21.77 -14.12 6.58
C ASP A 194 -20.53 -14.95 6.19
N GLY A 195 -19.34 -14.51 6.63
CA GLY A 195 -18.08 -15.23 6.43
C GLY A 195 -17.30 -14.78 5.20
N PHE A 196 -17.83 -13.83 4.44
CA PHE A 196 -17.12 -13.17 3.36
C PHE A 196 -16.81 -11.73 3.79
N VAL A 197 -15.64 -11.25 3.37
CA VAL A 197 -15.19 -9.88 3.64
C VAL A 197 -15.59 -9.02 2.46
N ASP A 198 -16.14 -7.84 2.75
CA ASP A 198 -16.53 -6.83 1.76
C ASP A 198 -17.31 -7.45 0.58
N ASN A 199 -18.47 -8.08 0.86
CA ASN A 199 -19.33 -8.70 -0.15
C ASN A 199 -20.76 -8.14 -0.19
N LEU A 200 -21.49 -8.44 -1.26
CA LEU A 200 -22.93 -8.25 -1.27
C LEU A 200 -23.62 -9.40 -0.53
N PRO A 201 -24.74 -9.17 0.18
CA PRO A 201 -25.45 -10.23 0.89
C PRO A 201 -25.80 -11.42 -0.02
N GLY A 202 -25.35 -12.62 0.36
CA GLY A 202 -25.56 -13.85 -0.40
C GLY A 202 -24.71 -13.99 -1.67
N GLN A 203 -23.74 -13.09 -1.86
CA GLN A 203 -22.71 -13.17 -2.90
C GLN A 203 -21.36 -13.52 -2.25
N GLY A 204 -20.43 -14.09 -3.02
CA GLY A 204 -19.10 -14.48 -2.53
C GLY A 204 -18.16 -13.28 -2.26
N ALA A 205 -16.94 -13.55 -1.79
CA ALA A 205 -15.93 -12.52 -1.52
C ALA A 205 -15.62 -11.63 -2.74
N GLY A 206 -15.36 -10.34 -2.50
CA GLY A 206 -14.96 -9.38 -3.54
C GLY A 206 -16.09 -8.97 -4.49
N THR A 207 -17.34 -9.13 -4.06
CA THR A 207 -18.54 -8.77 -4.83
C THR A 207 -19.17 -7.46 -4.38
N LEU A 208 -18.68 -6.85 -3.29
CA LEU A 208 -19.20 -5.58 -2.82
C LEU A 208 -18.97 -4.50 -3.86
N THR A 209 -20.08 -3.99 -4.37
CA THR A 209 -20.13 -2.86 -5.27
C THR A 209 -21.09 -1.81 -4.73
N GLN A 210 -20.86 -0.56 -5.09
CA GLN A 210 -21.82 0.51 -4.84
C GLN A 210 -21.86 1.49 -6.00
N GLU A 211 -22.97 2.23 -6.09
CA GLU A 211 -23.08 3.37 -7.01
C GLU A 211 -22.03 4.43 -6.64
N CYS A 212 -21.42 5.06 -7.65
CA CYS A 212 -20.50 6.16 -7.41
C CYS A 212 -21.25 7.39 -6.87
N ARG A 213 -20.57 8.19 -6.05
CA ARG A 213 -21.06 9.48 -5.55
C ARG A 213 -20.03 10.56 -5.83
N THR A 214 -20.44 11.66 -6.44
CA THR A 214 -19.68 12.90 -6.56
C THR A 214 -20.27 13.96 -5.62
N THR A 215 -19.61 15.11 -5.49
CA THR A 215 -20.17 16.29 -4.81
C THR A 215 -21.45 16.82 -5.47
N ALA A 216 -21.75 16.43 -6.72
CA ALA A 216 -22.97 16.79 -7.44
C ALA A 216 -24.13 15.81 -7.23
N GLY A 217 -23.88 14.60 -6.71
CA GLY A 217 -24.92 13.61 -6.42
C GLY A 217 -24.52 12.16 -6.73
N THR A 218 -25.52 11.29 -6.87
CA THR A 218 -25.36 9.92 -7.39
C THR A 218 -25.37 9.95 -8.91
N CYS A 219 -24.33 9.43 -9.55
CA CYS A 219 -24.35 9.19 -10.99
C CYS A 219 -25.17 7.92 -11.25
N ALA A 220 -26.19 7.98 -12.11
CA ALA A 220 -27.07 6.85 -12.31
C ALA A 220 -26.40 5.78 -13.20
N GLY A 221 -26.03 4.64 -12.62
CA GLY A 221 -25.53 3.48 -13.37
C GLY A 221 -24.01 3.36 -13.43
N SER A 222 -23.26 4.22 -12.74
CA SER A 222 -21.82 4.05 -12.54
C SER A 222 -21.54 3.32 -11.24
N VAL A 223 -20.65 2.34 -11.30
CA VAL A 223 -20.40 1.41 -10.19
C VAL A 223 -18.91 1.38 -9.87
N GLN A 224 -18.59 1.37 -8.58
CA GLN A 224 -17.26 1.11 -8.07
C GLN A 224 -17.25 -0.20 -7.29
N ALA A 225 -16.19 -0.99 -7.49
CA ALA A 225 -15.97 -2.23 -6.75
C ALA A 225 -15.12 -1.95 -5.51
N CYS A 226 -15.42 -2.63 -4.42
CA CYS A 226 -14.50 -2.72 -3.30
C CYS A 226 -13.30 -3.57 -3.70
N ILE A 227 -12.10 -3.02 -3.60
CA ILE A 227 -10.85 -3.69 -3.96
C ILE A 227 -9.94 -3.76 -2.74
N VAL A 228 -9.11 -4.81 -2.71
CA VAL A 228 -8.06 -4.97 -1.71
C VAL A 228 -6.71 -4.67 -2.37
N GLN A 229 -6.05 -3.60 -1.94
CA GLN A 229 -4.69 -3.26 -2.36
C GLN A 229 -3.78 -3.17 -1.13
N ASP A 230 -2.63 -3.83 -1.16
CA ASP A 230 -1.67 -3.86 -0.04
C ASP A 230 -2.31 -4.23 1.31
N SER A 231 -3.31 -5.13 1.26
CA SER A 231 -4.13 -5.55 2.41
C SER A 231 -4.98 -4.44 3.06
N ILE A 232 -5.29 -3.38 2.33
CA ILE A 232 -6.23 -2.33 2.69
C ILE A 232 -7.42 -2.44 1.74
N SER A 233 -8.63 -2.51 2.30
CA SER A 233 -9.86 -2.43 1.50
C SER A 233 -10.21 -0.98 1.24
N MET A 234 -10.44 -0.66 -0.03
CA MET A 234 -10.85 0.67 -0.44
C MET A 234 -11.72 0.61 -1.69
N TRP A 235 -12.50 1.66 -1.89
CA TRP A 235 -13.26 1.79 -3.13
C TRP A 235 -12.31 2.00 -4.30
N GLY A 236 -12.45 1.16 -5.32
CA GLY A 236 -11.70 1.27 -6.56
C GLY A 236 -12.11 2.48 -7.38
N GLN A 237 -11.56 2.59 -8.59
CA GLN A 237 -11.97 3.62 -9.54
C GLN A 237 -13.45 3.43 -9.92
N CYS A 238 -14.17 4.54 -10.02
CA CYS A 238 -15.51 4.53 -10.58
C CYS A 238 -15.43 4.11 -12.04
N VAL A 239 -16.15 3.06 -12.42
CA VAL A 239 -16.33 2.72 -13.83
C VAL A 239 -17.66 3.30 -14.23
N ALA A 240 -17.59 4.45 -14.88
CA ALA A 240 -18.73 5.15 -15.39
C ALA A 240 -18.85 4.94 -16.91
N PRO A 241 -20.07 4.94 -17.46
CA PRO A 241 -20.26 4.93 -18.90
C PRO A 241 -19.59 6.15 -19.54
N THR A 242 -19.33 6.10 -20.86
CA THR A 242 -18.89 7.28 -21.59
C THR A 242 -19.95 8.38 -21.46
N GLU A 243 -19.51 9.61 -21.20
CA GLU A 243 -20.33 10.82 -21.20
C GLU A 243 -21.37 10.82 -22.33
N SER A 244 -22.60 11.21 -22.00
CA SER A 244 -23.65 11.48 -22.98
C SER A 244 -24.20 12.89 -22.75
N CYS A 245 -24.50 13.60 -23.85
CA CYS A 245 -25.12 14.92 -23.77
C CYS A 245 -26.59 14.84 -23.29
N ASN A 246 -26.81 14.75 -21.97
CA ASN A 246 -28.13 14.57 -21.36
C ASN A 246 -28.38 15.51 -20.16
N GLY A 247 -27.40 16.36 -19.79
CA GLY A 247 -27.48 17.26 -18.65
C GLY A 247 -27.15 16.59 -17.31
N LEU A 248 -26.54 15.40 -17.33
CA LEU A 248 -26.05 14.65 -16.18
C LEU A 248 -24.53 14.44 -16.32
N ASP A 249 -23.87 14.26 -15.17
CA ASP A 249 -22.47 13.84 -15.05
C ASP A 249 -22.45 12.31 -15.15
N ASP A 250 -22.29 11.80 -16.37
CA ASP A 250 -22.42 10.38 -16.70
C ASP A 250 -21.14 9.61 -16.39
N ASP A 251 -19.98 10.28 -16.40
CA ASP A 251 -18.65 9.72 -16.16
C ASP A 251 -18.08 9.97 -14.74
N CYS A 252 -18.79 10.79 -13.95
CA CYS A 252 -18.51 11.13 -12.56
C CYS A 252 -17.20 11.91 -12.32
N ASP A 253 -16.67 12.63 -13.31
CA ASP A 253 -15.48 13.45 -13.14
C ASP A 253 -15.77 14.80 -12.43
N GLY A 254 -17.06 15.12 -12.23
CA GLY A 254 -17.54 16.32 -11.56
C GLY A 254 -17.87 17.48 -12.50
N ASN A 255 -17.74 17.29 -13.81
CA ASN A 255 -18.26 18.17 -14.83
C ASN A 255 -19.55 17.56 -15.42
N ILE A 256 -20.34 18.37 -16.11
CA ILE A 256 -21.56 17.92 -16.77
C ILE A 256 -21.35 18.14 -18.26
N ASP A 257 -21.58 17.10 -19.05
CA ASP A 257 -21.52 17.11 -20.52
C ASP A 257 -20.18 17.68 -21.08
N GLU A 258 -19.03 17.35 -20.50
CA GLU A 258 -17.71 17.80 -20.95
C GLU A 258 -17.17 17.03 -22.17
N GLY A 259 -15.90 17.25 -22.53
CA GLY A 259 -15.25 16.55 -23.65
C GLY A 259 -15.86 16.82 -25.03
N ASP A 260 -16.57 17.93 -25.20
CA ASP A 260 -17.36 18.28 -26.39
C ASP A 260 -18.44 17.23 -26.75
N VAL A 261 -18.92 16.44 -25.78
CA VAL A 261 -19.92 15.38 -26.03
C VAL A 261 -21.23 15.93 -26.60
N CYS A 262 -21.60 17.16 -26.25
CA CYS A 262 -22.74 17.87 -26.80
C CYS A 262 -22.53 18.46 -28.19
N ALA A 263 -21.29 18.52 -28.69
CA ALA A 263 -21.01 19.08 -30.01
C ALA A 263 -21.61 18.24 -31.16
N LEU A 264 -21.82 16.93 -30.94
CA LEU A 264 -22.40 16.04 -31.95
C LEU A 264 -23.94 16.06 -31.99
N TYR A 265 -24.59 16.42 -30.87
CA TYR A 265 -26.05 16.50 -30.77
C TYR A 265 -26.60 17.85 -31.25
N CYS A 266 -25.77 18.89 -31.23
CA CYS A 266 -26.04 20.13 -31.95
C CYS A 266 -25.72 19.98 -33.45
N THR A 267 -26.48 19.15 -34.16
CA THR A 267 -26.69 19.36 -35.61
C THR A 267 -27.62 20.55 -35.83
N CYS A 268 -27.34 21.67 -35.17
CA CYS A 268 -28.06 22.90 -35.44
C CYS A 268 -27.63 23.36 -36.83
N THR A 269 -28.47 23.06 -37.81
CA THR A 269 -28.25 23.51 -39.18
C THR A 269 -28.61 24.99 -39.21
N PRO A 270 -27.65 25.90 -39.39
CA PRO A 270 -27.94 27.33 -39.38
C PRO A 270 -28.95 27.64 -40.47
N THR A 271 -29.99 28.38 -40.11
CA THR A 271 -30.96 28.85 -41.10
C THR A 271 -30.27 29.83 -42.05
N THR A 272 -30.88 30.14 -43.19
CA THR A 272 -30.37 31.17 -44.12
C THR A 272 -31.23 32.43 -44.07
N CYS A 273 -30.66 33.57 -44.48
CA CYS A 273 -31.42 34.82 -44.65
C CYS A 273 -32.66 34.63 -45.52
N ALA A 274 -32.54 33.87 -46.62
CA ALA A 274 -33.64 33.55 -47.51
C ALA A 274 -34.74 32.72 -46.80
N SER A 275 -34.36 31.71 -46.01
CA SER A 275 -35.33 30.90 -45.26
C SER A 275 -36.07 31.68 -44.18
N GLN A 276 -35.47 32.72 -43.61
CA GLN A 276 -36.12 33.64 -42.67
C GLN A 276 -36.84 34.81 -43.36
N GLY A 277 -36.83 34.88 -44.69
CA GLY A 277 -37.41 35.97 -45.47
C GLY A 277 -36.73 37.33 -45.26
N LYS A 278 -35.44 37.34 -44.88
CA LYS A 278 -34.66 38.55 -44.60
C LYS A 278 -33.74 38.88 -45.76
N THR A 279 -33.65 40.17 -46.11
CA THR A 279 -32.92 40.64 -47.30
C THR A 279 -31.85 41.70 -46.99
N CYS A 280 -31.71 42.10 -45.73
CA CYS A 280 -30.69 43.04 -45.28
C CYS A 280 -30.44 42.90 -43.77
N GLY A 281 -29.33 43.44 -43.28
CA GLY A 281 -29.03 43.50 -41.85
C GLY A 281 -28.44 42.21 -41.27
N SER A 282 -28.25 42.20 -39.94
CA SER A 282 -27.69 41.08 -39.19
C SER A 282 -28.79 40.38 -38.40
N VAL A 283 -28.95 39.08 -38.60
CA VAL A 283 -30.00 38.27 -37.94
C VAL A 283 -29.39 37.01 -37.33
N PRO A 284 -29.93 36.49 -36.21
CA PRO A 284 -29.44 35.24 -35.63
C PRO A 284 -29.67 34.06 -36.57
N ASP A 285 -28.73 33.11 -36.62
CA ASP A 285 -28.82 31.90 -37.45
C ASP A 285 -29.67 30.77 -36.84
N GLY A 286 -30.21 31.01 -35.63
CA GLY A 286 -30.97 30.02 -34.86
C GLY A 286 -30.12 29.02 -34.09
N CYS A 287 -28.79 29.09 -34.23
CA CYS A 287 -27.79 28.17 -33.67
C CYS A 287 -26.76 28.89 -32.78
N GLY A 288 -27.03 30.14 -32.42
CA GLY A 288 -26.14 30.99 -31.62
C GLY A 288 -25.14 31.83 -32.43
N GLY A 289 -25.11 31.68 -33.75
CA GLY A 289 -24.36 32.52 -34.69
C GLY A 289 -25.20 33.65 -35.28
N THR A 290 -24.57 34.49 -36.11
CA THR A 290 -25.22 35.64 -36.79
C THR A 290 -25.02 35.54 -38.30
N LEU A 291 -26.12 35.65 -39.05
CA LEU A 291 -26.15 35.76 -40.51
C LEU A 291 -26.11 37.23 -40.93
N SER A 292 -25.34 37.52 -41.98
CA SER A 292 -25.34 38.84 -42.65
C SER A 292 -26.16 38.75 -43.94
N CYS A 293 -27.33 39.38 -43.94
CA CYS A 293 -28.30 39.29 -45.04
C CYS A 293 -28.11 40.35 -46.13
N GLY A 294 -27.00 41.08 -46.10
CA GLY A 294 -26.65 42.09 -47.11
C GLY A 294 -27.14 43.50 -46.75
N THR A 295 -27.05 44.40 -47.73
CA THR A 295 -27.46 45.81 -47.62
C THR A 295 -28.55 46.13 -48.64
N CYS A 296 -29.33 47.18 -48.38
CA CYS A 296 -30.40 47.58 -49.28
C CYS A 296 -29.90 48.36 -50.50
N PRO A 297 -30.58 48.24 -51.65
CA PRO A 297 -30.34 49.08 -52.82
C PRO A 297 -30.52 50.57 -52.52
N ALA A 298 -29.94 51.43 -53.35
CA ALA A 298 -30.04 52.88 -53.20
C ALA A 298 -31.50 53.37 -53.13
N GLY A 299 -31.81 54.25 -52.17
CA GLY A 299 -33.15 54.77 -51.92
C GLY A 299 -34.01 53.90 -50.97
N GLN A 300 -33.47 52.81 -50.45
CA GLN A 300 -34.11 51.95 -49.45
C GLN A 300 -33.27 51.88 -48.17
N ALA A 301 -33.94 51.68 -47.04
CA ALA A 301 -33.31 51.44 -45.75
C ALA A 301 -33.68 50.05 -45.23
N CYS A 302 -32.78 49.44 -44.45
CA CYS A 302 -33.09 48.18 -43.80
C CYS A 302 -34.04 48.44 -42.64
N GLY A 303 -35.30 48.03 -42.80
CA GLY A 303 -36.32 48.19 -41.77
C GLY A 303 -36.07 47.26 -40.58
N ALA A 304 -36.80 47.50 -39.48
CA ALA A 304 -36.73 46.64 -38.28
C ALA A 304 -37.11 45.17 -38.55
N ALA A 305 -37.81 44.91 -39.65
CA ALA A 305 -38.14 43.57 -40.11
C ALA A 305 -36.98 42.86 -40.85
N ASN A 306 -35.82 43.50 -41.02
CA ASN A 306 -34.67 43.03 -41.80
C ASN A 306 -35.02 42.79 -43.29
N THR A 307 -35.90 43.64 -43.80
CA THR A 307 -36.32 43.75 -45.20
C THR A 307 -36.06 45.17 -45.70
N CYS A 308 -35.81 45.32 -47.00
CA CYS A 308 -35.55 46.62 -47.58
C CYS A 308 -36.84 47.36 -47.87
N ASP A 309 -37.04 48.47 -47.18
CA ASP A 309 -38.21 49.31 -47.32
C ASP A 309 -37.85 50.62 -48.02
N THR A 310 -38.78 51.11 -48.84
CA THR A 310 -38.62 52.43 -49.49
C THR A 310 -38.66 53.53 -48.45
N VAL A 311 -37.66 54.40 -48.47
CA VAL A 311 -37.66 55.59 -47.62
C VAL A 311 -38.70 56.57 -48.16
N THR A 312 -39.94 56.51 -47.66
CA THR A 312 -40.96 57.52 -47.96
C THR A 312 -40.87 58.66 -46.94
N CYS A 313 -40.29 59.78 -47.34
CA CYS A 313 -40.38 61.02 -46.58
C CYS A 313 -41.78 61.65 -46.76
N PRO A 314 -42.58 61.85 -45.70
CA PRO A 314 -43.84 62.59 -45.82
C PRO A 314 -43.58 64.05 -46.20
N PRO A 315 -44.35 64.67 -47.12
CA PRO A 315 -44.05 65.98 -47.69
C PRO A 315 -44.47 67.16 -46.79
N SER A 316 -44.39 67.03 -45.47
CA SER A 316 -44.90 68.07 -44.57
C SER A 316 -44.15 68.15 -43.25
N GLN A 317 -42.84 68.40 -43.33
CA GLN A 317 -42.08 69.25 -42.40
C GLN A 317 -40.61 69.29 -42.88
N TYR A 318 -40.03 70.49 -42.93
CA TYR A 318 -38.62 70.70 -43.27
C TYR A 318 -37.74 69.90 -42.28
N LEU A 319 -37.11 68.81 -42.75
CA LEU A 319 -36.01 68.14 -42.07
C LEU A 319 -34.86 67.94 -43.08
N CYS A 320 -33.65 68.36 -42.70
CA CYS A 320 -32.44 68.07 -43.46
C CYS A 320 -32.25 66.53 -43.56
N CYS A 321 -32.02 66.01 -44.76
CA CYS A 321 -31.54 64.65 -44.98
C CYS A 321 -30.04 64.70 -45.28
N ASP A 322 -29.21 63.98 -44.53
CA ASP A 322 -28.02 63.38 -45.12
C ASP A 322 -28.36 61.93 -45.50
N GLN A 323 -27.70 61.39 -46.52
CA GLN A 323 -28.06 60.24 -47.35
C GLN A 323 -28.47 58.94 -46.63
N LEU A 324 -28.43 58.85 -45.28
CA LEU A 324 -28.78 57.65 -44.54
C LEU A 324 -29.68 57.81 -43.30
N THR A 325 -30.00 59.01 -42.76
CA THR A 325 -30.98 59.13 -41.63
C THR A 325 -31.72 60.48 -41.57
N CYS A 326 -32.98 60.46 -41.11
CA CYS A 326 -33.73 61.65 -40.69
C CYS A 326 -33.83 61.67 -39.14
N SER A 327 -33.39 62.74 -38.48
CA SER A 327 -33.49 62.88 -37.00
C SER A 327 -34.02 64.26 -36.61
N PRO A 328 -34.85 64.40 -35.54
CA PRO A 328 -35.48 65.68 -35.19
C PRO A 328 -34.55 66.67 -34.49
N GLN A 329 -33.33 66.29 -34.06
CA GLN A 329 -32.47 67.14 -33.23
C GLN A 329 -30.98 66.94 -33.47
N LYS A 330 -30.36 67.83 -34.27
CA LYS A 330 -29.10 68.57 -34.02
C LYS A 330 -28.47 69.08 -35.33
N GLY A 331 -28.57 70.41 -35.54
CA GLY A 331 -27.59 71.26 -36.23
C GLY A 331 -27.30 71.01 -37.72
N CYS A 332 -27.98 71.74 -38.61
CA CYS A 332 -27.49 72.00 -39.98
C CYS A 332 -26.71 73.33 -39.97
N PRO A 333 -25.44 73.40 -40.40
CA PRO A 333 -24.75 74.68 -40.55
C PRO A 333 -25.31 75.45 -41.75
N GLU A 334 -25.44 76.76 -41.59
CA GLU A 334 -26.07 77.68 -42.54
C GLU A 334 -25.42 77.67 -43.94
N MET A 335 -26.27 77.63 -44.98
CA MET A 335 -26.05 78.46 -46.16
C MET A 335 -27.36 78.80 -46.90
N ALA A 336 -27.80 80.04 -46.65
CA ALA A 336 -28.50 81.01 -47.50
C ALA A 336 -29.84 80.67 -48.19
N CYS A 337 -30.91 81.33 -47.71
CA CYS A 337 -31.53 82.48 -48.40
C CYS A 337 -32.35 83.31 -47.39
N GLY A 338 -31.96 84.58 -47.14
CA GLY A 338 -32.74 85.53 -46.29
C GLY A 338 -33.89 86.21 -47.05
N PRO A 339 -34.40 87.40 -46.63
CA PRO A 339 -34.17 88.14 -45.38
C PRO A 339 -35.48 88.59 -44.69
N GLY A 340 -35.42 88.93 -43.39
CA GLY A 340 -36.46 89.77 -42.78
C GLY A 340 -36.45 89.78 -41.25
N GLY A 341 -35.80 90.81 -40.67
CA GLY A 341 -36.06 91.45 -39.35
C GLY A 341 -36.13 90.53 -38.13
N GLY A 342 -35.23 90.61 -37.15
CA GLY A 342 -34.72 91.81 -36.48
C GLY A 342 -35.07 91.69 -34.99
N GLY A 343 -34.10 91.98 -34.12
CA GLY A 343 -34.33 92.11 -32.67
C GLY A 343 -33.52 91.16 -31.78
N ASP A 344 -32.23 91.46 -31.65
CA ASP A 344 -31.55 91.82 -30.39
C ASP A 344 -31.74 91.03 -29.06
N GLU A 345 -30.57 90.81 -28.46
CA GLU A 345 -30.20 90.76 -27.02
C GLU A 345 -30.10 89.41 -26.28
N GLY A 346 -28.85 88.99 -26.06
CA GLY A 346 -28.25 88.57 -24.76
C GLY A 346 -28.79 87.33 -24.05
N SER A 347 -28.07 86.61 -23.19
CA SER A 347 -26.68 86.55 -22.75
C SER A 347 -26.58 85.29 -21.85
N SER A 348 -25.36 84.80 -21.64
CA SER A 348 -24.84 83.85 -20.61
C SER A 348 -25.76 83.44 -19.44
N SER A 349 -25.68 82.23 -18.85
CA SER A 349 -24.55 81.76 -18.02
C SER A 349 -24.80 80.31 -17.52
N GLU A 350 -23.69 79.60 -17.29
CA GLU A 350 -23.36 78.44 -16.41
C GLU A 350 -24.42 77.75 -15.50
N PRO A 351 -24.13 76.51 -15.08
CA PRO A 351 -24.18 76.24 -13.64
C PRO A 351 -23.05 75.33 -13.07
N LEU A 352 -22.66 75.67 -11.84
CA LEU A 352 -22.03 74.85 -10.78
C LEU A 352 -23.03 73.83 -10.17
N PRO A 353 -22.66 72.96 -9.20
CA PRO A 353 -21.34 72.74 -8.57
C PRO A 353 -20.71 71.36 -8.84
#